data_AF-A0AAN5H0C6-F1
#
_entry.id   AF-A0AAN5H0C6-F1
#
_cell.length_a   1.000
_cell.length_b   1.000
_cell.length_c   1.000
_cell.angle_alpha   90.00
_cell.angle_beta   90.00
_cell.angle_gamma   90.00
#
_symmetry.space_group_name_H-M   'P 1'
#
loop_
_entity.id
_entity.type
_entity.pdbx_description
1 polymer ?
#
loop_
_entity_poly.entity_id
_entity_poly.type
_entity_poly.pdbx_seq_one_letter_code
_entity_poly.pdbx_strand_id
1 'polypeptide(L)'
;MTVSTEVDHNEYTGNGVTTSFPYTFRIFRKSDLVVQVSDLNGNVTELVLDTGYTVTGAGTYSGGSVVLPSPLATGWRITIDRVLDVVQETDLRNQGKFFPEVHEDAFDYLTMLIQQCFGWFRRALMKPSLLAKYYDAKQNRISNLADPSLEQDAVNNRSMRNYVDAAIAGVVGGFGWFIQYGSGAVYRTFQDKMRDAISPKDFGAVGDGINDDSTAISACLEASSPGYKIDGLGLTFKVSTLPDVSRFKNARFLFERIPGQPLFYASEDFI
;
A
#
# COMPACT_ATOMS: atom_id res chain seq x y z
N MET A 1 11.00 30.33 -39.61
CA MET A 1 9.61 30.03 -39.21
C MET A 1 9.70 29.51 -37.79
N THR A 2 8.90 30.04 -36.87
CA THR A 2 9.09 29.90 -35.42
C THR A 2 8.37 28.69 -34.84
N VAL A 3 8.77 28.27 -33.63
CA VAL A 3 7.96 27.36 -32.80
C VAL A 3 6.64 28.04 -32.44
N SER A 4 5.57 27.61 -33.09
CA SER A 4 4.22 28.17 -32.92
C SER A 4 3.28 27.25 -32.12
N THR A 5 3.78 26.13 -31.60
CA THR A 5 2.97 25.14 -30.87
C THR A 5 3.51 24.95 -29.46
N GLU A 6 2.59 24.71 -28.51
CA GLU A 6 2.93 24.35 -27.12
C GLU A 6 3.15 22.83 -26.94
N VAL A 7 2.94 22.05 -28.00
CA VAL A 7 3.02 20.59 -27.98
C VAL A 7 4.48 20.17 -28.05
N ASP A 8 4.98 19.56 -26.99
CA ASP A 8 6.34 19.02 -26.85
C ASP A 8 6.37 17.48 -26.79
N HIS A 9 5.20 16.85 -26.73
CA HIS A 9 5.05 15.40 -26.72
C HIS A 9 3.74 14.96 -27.38
N ASN A 10 3.70 13.69 -27.82
CA ASN A 10 2.48 13.02 -28.27
C ASN A 10 2.34 11.67 -27.56
N GLU A 11 1.11 11.28 -27.26
CA GLU A 11 0.79 9.99 -26.65
C GLU A 11 -0.21 9.20 -27.49
N TYR A 12 0.00 7.89 -27.58
CA TYR A 12 -0.90 6.97 -28.28
C TYR A 12 -1.12 5.68 -27.48
N THR A 13 -2.22 4.99 -27.79
CA THR A 13 -2.52 3.65 -27.26
C THR A 13 -2.42 2.63 -28.39
N GLY A 14 -1.68 1.55 -28.14
CA GLY A 14 -1.52 0.43 -29.06
C GLY A 14 -2.82 -0.34 -29.27
N ASN A 15 -3.00 -0.82 -30.49
CA ASN A 15 -4.13 -1.65 -30.92
C ASN A 15 -3.69 -3.03 -31.42
N GLY A 16 -2.40 -3.38 -31.25
CA GLY A 16 -1.81 -4.64 -31.72
C GLY A 16 -1.49 -4.67 -33.22
N VAL A 17 -1.73 -3.58 -33.97
CA VAL A 17 -1.55 -3.54 -35.44
C VAL A 17 -0.70 -2.34 -35.89
N THR A 18 -0.88 -1.17 -35.29
CA THR A 18 -0.19 0.06 -35.69
C THR A 18 1.30 0.03 -35.32
N THR A 19 2.16 0.34 -36.28
CA THR A 19 3.62 0.49 -36.12
C THR A 19 4.09 1.93 -36.27
N SER A 20 3.34 2.78 -36.99
CA SER A 20 3.72 4.17 -37.25
C SER A 20 2.88 5.12 -36.41
N PHE A 21 3.56 5.96 -35.64
CA PHE A 21 2.98 6.93 -34.72
C PHE A 21 3.45 8.33 -35.11
N PRO A 22 2.56 9.23 -35.56
CA PRO A 22 2.96 10.57 -35.96
C PRO A 22 3.42 11.39 -34.75
N TYR A 23 4.24 12.40 -34.98
CA TYR A 23 4.50 13.46 -34.01
C TYR A 23 4.33 14.82 -34.67
N THR A 24 3.81 15.80 -33.93
CA THR A 24 3.30 17.07 -34.48
C THR A 24 4.13 18.28 -34.08
N PHE A 25 5.40 18.08 -33.73
CA PHE A 25 6.31 19.12 -33.26
C PHE A 25 7.67 19.02 -33.97
N ARG A 26 8.37 20.16 -34.06
CA ARG A 26 9.69 20.25 -34.70
C ARG A 26 10.76 19.62 -33.79
N ILE A 27 11.66 18.84 -34.41
CA ILE A 27 12.92 18.33 -33.86
C ILE A 27 14.05 18.69 -34.84
N PHE A 28 15.27 18.93 -34.35
CA PHE A 28 16.41 19.27 -35.23
C PHE A 28 17.11 18.01 -35.74
N ARG A 29 17.32 17.04 -34.85
CA ARG A 29 17.95 15.75 -35.14
C ARG A 29 17.05 14.62 -34.67
N LYS A 30 17.22 13.43 -35.26
CA LYS A 30 16.51 12.21 -34.82
C LYS A 30 16.80 11.81 -33.37
N SER A 31 17.95 12.24 -32.84
CA SER A 31 18.37 12.03 -31.45
C SER A 31 17.65 12.91 -30.44
N ASP A 32 16.98 13.98 -30.89
CA ASP A 32 16.29 14.94 -30.02
C ASP A 32 14.91 14.44 -29.57
N LEU A 33 14.69 13.13 -29.70
CA LEU A 33 13.41 12.47 -29.49
C LEU A 33 13.67 11.24 -28.64
N VAL A 34 12.88 11.11 -27.58
CA VAL A 34 12.87 9.94 -26.69
C VAL A 34 11.51 9.27 -26.83
N VAL A 35 11.52 7.96 -27.08
CA VAL A 35 10.31 7.15 -27.19
C VAL A 35 10.25 6.20 -26.02
N GLN A 36 9.15 6.24 -25.27
CA GLN A 36 8.92 5.33 -24.16
C GLN A 36 7.63 4.56 -24.38
N VAL A 37 7.59 3.31 -23.96
CA VAL A 37 6.39 2.48 -23.97
C VAL A 37 6.06 2.04 -22.55
N SER A 38 4.78 2.06 -22.20
CA SER A 38 4.28 1.54 -20.93
C SER A 38 3.40 0.32 -21.15
N ASP A 39 3.69 -0.76 -20.44
CA ASP A 39 2.84 -1.96 -20.43
C ASP A 39 1.53 -1.73 -19.64
N LEU A 40 0.69 -2.76 -19.59
CA LEU A 40 -0.59 -2.73 -18.84
C LEU A 40 -0.41 -2.65 -17.32
N ASN A 41 0.78 -2.94 -16.81
CA ASN A 41 1.12 -2.86 -15.39
C ASN A 41 1.74 -1.50 -15.02
N GLY A 42 1.93 -0.61 -15.99
CA GLY A 42 2.55 0.70 -15.82
C GLY A 42 4.09 0.66 -15.78
N ASN A 43 4.73 -0.43 -16.20
CA ASN A 43 6.18 -0.48 -16.34
C ASN A 43 6.58 0.29 -17.61
N VAL A 44 7.39 1.33 -17.43
CA VAL A 44 7.87 2.19 -18.52
C VAL A 44 9.23 1.69 -19.01
N THR A 45 9.37 1.52 -20.33
CA THR A 45 10.62 1.15 -21.00
C THR A 45 10.95 2.18 -22.07
N GLU A 46 12.18 2.68 -22.05
CA GLU A 46 12.70 3.56 -23.10
C GLU A 46 13.21 2.71 -24.27
N LEU A 47 12.78 3.06 -25.49
CA LEU A 47 13.22 2.39 -26.70
C LEU A 47 14.53 3.00 -27.21
N VAL A 48 15.38 2.16 -27.80
CA VAL A 48 16.66 2.59 -28.38
C VAL A 48 16.45 3.06 -29.83
N LEU A 49 16.93 4.25 -30.17
CA LEU A 49 16.88 4.78 -31.54
C LEU A 49 17.61 3.84 -32.52
N ASP A 50 17.09 3.75 -33.75
CA ASP A 50 17.56 2.91 -34.87
C ASP A 50 17.43 1.38 -34.67
N THR A 51 17.19 0.89 -33.44
CA THR A 51 16.95 -0.53 -33.15
C THR A 51 15.51 -0.80 -32.70
N GLY A 52 15.04 -0.06 -31.70
CA GLY A 52 13.68 -0.15 -31.15
C GLY A 52 12.67 0.73 -31.87
N TYR A 53 13.11 1.78 -32.56
CA TYR A 53 12.28 2.61 -33.43
C TYR A 53 13.13 3.37 -34.44
N THR A 54 12.51 3.85 -35.51
CA THR A 54 13.10 4.79 -36.47
C THR A 54 12.30 6.09 -36.53
N VAL A 55 12.95 7.19 -36.88
CA VAL A 55 12.32 8.52 -36.96
C VAL A 55 12.35 9.01 -38.39
N THR A 56 11.21 9.49 -38.87
CA THR A 56 11.07 10.21 -40.13
C THR A 56 10.66 11.65 -39.86
N GLY A 57 11.03 12.59 -40.73
CA GLY A 57 10.65 14.00 -40.59
C GLY A 57 11.51 14.80 -39.59
N ALA A 58 12.75 14.39 -39.32
CA ALA A 58 13.68 15.23 -38.58
C ALA A 58 14.00 16.51 -39.38
N GLY A 59 14.01 17.67 -38.71
CA GLY A 59 14.23 18.98 -39.32
C GLY A 59 13.01 19.61 -40.00
N THR A 60 11.88 18.89 -40.12
CA THR A 60 10.63 19.47 -40.63
C THR A 60 9.89 20.23 -39.52
N TYR A 61 9.13 21.24 -39.91
CA TYR A 61 8.39 22.08 -38.96
C TYR A 61 7.10 21.43 -38.45
N SER A 62 6.46 20.58 -39.28
CA SER A 62 5.20 19.90 -38.94
C SER A 62 5.40 18.57 -38.21
N GLY A 63 6.65 18.18 -37.95
CA GLY A 63 7.01 16.88 -37.42
C GLY A 63 6.99 15.76 -38.46
N GLY A 64 6.82 14.54 -37.99
CA GLY A 64 7.01 13.35 -38.80
C GLY A 64 6.40 12.11 -38.14
N SER A 65 7.09 10.98 -38.16
CA SER A 65 6.58 9.76 -37.52
C SER A 65 7.69 8.91 -36.91
N VAL A 66 7.37 8.32 -35.76
CA VAL A 66 8.11 7.24 -35.11
C VAL A 66 7.57 5.92 -35.63
N VAL A 67 8.45 5.07 -36.17
CA VAL A 67 8.07 3.75 -36.70
C VAL A 67 8.73 2.65 -35.88
N LEU A 68 7.91 1.82 -35.27
CA LEU A 68 8.33 0.64 -34.51
C LEU A 68 8.57 -0.56 -35.44
N PRO A 69 9.52 -1.46 -35.11
CA PRO A 69 9.79 -2.67 -35.90
C PRO A 69 8.67 -3.71 -35.77
N SER A 70 7.88 -3.65 -34.70
CA SER A 70 6.73 -4.51 -34.44
C SER A 70 5.54 -3.68 -33.94
N PRO A 71 4.29 -4.11 -34.21
CA PRO A 71 3.11 -3.39 -33.74
C PRO A 71 3.10 -3.19 -32.22
N LEU A 72 2.65 -2.02 -31.76
CA LEU A 72 2.47 -1.78 -30.34
C LEU A 72 1.28 -2.61 -29.84
N ALA A 73 1.53 -3.46 -28.84
CA ALA A 73 0.52 -4.37 -28.30
C ALA A 73 -0.73 -3.64 -27.81
N THR A 74 -1.88 -4.32 -27.86
CA THR A 74 -3.17 -3.73 -27.47
C THR A 74 -3.15 -3.24 -26.02
N GLY A 75 -3.53 -1.98 -25.82
CA GLY A 75 -3.62 -1.35 -24.51
C GLY A 75 -2.29 -0.86 -23.93
N TRP A 76 -1.15 -1.17 -24.55
CA TRP A 76 0.12 -0.52 -24.21
C TRP A 76 0.07 0.94 -24.65
N ARG A 77 0.77 1.82 -23.93
CA ARG A 77 0.87 3.24 -24.33
C ARG A 77 2.26 3.54 -24.85
N ILE A 78 2.36 4.51 -25.75
CA ILE A 78 3.61 5.05 -26.25
C ILE A 78 3.60 6.56 -26.04
N THR A 79 4.71 7.09 -25.53
CA THR A 79 4.98 8.52 -25.48
C THR A 79 6.14 8.84 -26.42
N ILE A 80 6.01 9.95 -27.11
CA ILE A 80 7.02 10.50 -28.02
C ILE A 80 7.32 11.89 -27.50
N ASP A 81 8.45 12.05 -26.85
CA ASP A 81 8.84 13.28 -26.16
C ASP A 81 10.03 13.92 -26.87
N ARG A 82 9.99 15.24 -27.05
CA ARG A 82 11.19 15.99 -27.46
C ARG A 82 12.11 16.18 -26.26
N VAL A 83 13.37 15.79 -26.41
CA VAL A 83 14.41 15.99 -25.41
C VAL A 83 15.63 16.63 -26.08
N LEU A 84 15.91 17.87 -25.72
CA LEU A 84 17.07 18.62 -26.19
C LEU A 84 18.14 18.71 -25.11
N ASP A 85 19.40 18.73 -25.54
CA ASP A 85 20.54 19.01 -24.68
C ASP A 85 20.52 20.47 -24.21
N VAL A 86 20.92 20.73 -22.97
CA VAL A 86 20.91 22.10 -22.41
C VAL A 86 22.22 22.81 -22.77
N VAL A 87 22.47 22.98 -24.07
CA VAL A 87 23.66 23.65 -24.61
C VAL A 87 23.28 24.71 -25.64
N GLN A 88 24.13 25.72 -25.80
CA GLN A 88 24.01 26.68 -26.88
C GLN A 88 25.00 26.30 -28.00
N GLU A 89 24.51 25.68 -29.07
CA GLU A 89 25.35 25.28 -30.20
C GLU A 89 25.76 26.46 -31.10
N THR A 90 24.97 27.54 -31.09
CA THR A 90 25.16 28.70 -31.98
C THR A 90 25.99 29.80 -31.32
N ASP A 91 27.18 30.05 -31.88
CA ASP A 91 28.06 31.18 -31.54
C ASP A 91 27.92 32.31 -32.58
N LEU A 92 27.40 33.47 -32.15
CA LEU A 92 27.18 34.64 -33.00
C LEU A 92 28.41 35.54 -33.00
N ARG A 93 29.07 35.67 -34.16
CA ARG A 93 30.27 36.50 -34.32
C ARG A 93 29.94 37.98 -34.54
N ASN A 94 30.74 38.86 -33.94
CA ASN A 94 30.68 40.30 -34.18
C ASN A 94 31.05 40.65 -35.63
N GLN A 95 30.36 41.66 -36.18
CA GLN A 95 30.59 42.19 -37.54
C GLN A 95 30.40 41.16 -38.68
N GLY A 96 29.73 40.04 -38.40
CA GLY A 96 29.29 39.07 -39.41
C GLY A 96 28.04 39.51 -40.16
N LYS A 97 27.73 38.82 -41.26
CA LYS A 97 26.44 38.99 -41.95
C LYS A 97 25.30 38.50 -41.04
N PHE A 98 24.20 39.25 -41.01
CA PHE A 98 23.00 38.84 -40.29
C PHE A 98 22.27 37.75 -41.09
N PHE A 99 22.27 36.52 -40.56
CA PHE A 99 21.48 35.40 -41.08
C PHE A 99 20.27 35.19 -40.18
N PRO A 100 19.06 35.63 -40.58
CA PRO A 100 17.86 35.50 -39.76
C PRO A 100 17.61 34.07 -39.28
N GLU A 101 17.82 33.08 -40.15
CA GLU A 101 17.58 31.67 -39.85
C GLU A 101 18.40 31.17 -38.66
N VAL A 102 19.66 31.61 -38.53
CA VAL A 102 20.54 31.23 -37.42
C VAL A 102 20.02 31.78 -36.08
N HIS A 103 19.46 32.98 -36.10
CA HIS A 103 18.89 33.61 -34.91
C HIS A 103 17.57 32.95 -34.53
N GLU A 104 16.71 32.72 -35.51
CA GLU A 104 15.42 32.03 -35.32
C GLU A 104 15.63 30.61 -34.78
N ASP A 105 16.54 29.81 -35.35
CA ASP A 105 16.82 28.46 -34.84
C ASP A 105 17.37 28.50 -33.40
N ALA A 106 18.19 29.49 -33.04
CA ALA A 106 18.68 29.66 -31.67
C ALA A 106 17.55 30.05 -30.69
N PHE A 107 16.64 30.95 -31.09
CA PHE A 107 15.50 31.35 -30.27
C PHE A 107 14.45 30.23 -30.16
N ASP A 108 14.22 29.49 -31.23
CA ASP A 108 13.38 28.29 -31.24
C ASP A 108 13.95 27.26 -30.26
N TYR A 109 15.26 26.98 -30.31
CA TYR A 109 15.91 26.04 -29.40
C TYR A 109 15.71 26.41 -27.93
N LEU A 110 15.92 27.69 -27.57
CA LEU A 110 15.67 28.18 -26.22
C LEU A 110 14.20 28.06 -25.82
N THR A 111 13.27 28.37 -26.73
CA THR A 111 11.82 28.22 -26.49
C THR A 111 11.46 26.75 -26.25
N MET A 112 12.04 25.83 -27.01
CA MET A 112 11.84 24.39 -26.83
C MET A 112 12.39 23.90 -25.48
N LEU A 113 13.56 24.38 -25.04
CA LEU A 113 14.10 24.08 -23.71
C LEU A 113 13.18 24.57 -22.59
N ILE A 114 12.59 25.75 -22.73
CA ILE A 114 11.60 26.28 -21.77
C ILE A 114 10.35 25.39 -21.73
N GLN A 115 9.83 24.97 -22.89
CA GLN A 115 8.71 24.03 -22.96
C GLN A 115 9.03 22.72 -22.23
N GLN A 116 10.22 22.16 -22.47
CA GLN A 116 10.70 20.95 -21.79
C GLN A 116 10.77 21.13 -20.27
N CYS A 117 11.29 22.25 -19.77
CA CYS A 117 11.29 22.56 -18.33
C CYS A 117 9.87 22.61 -17.74
N PHE A 118 8.91 23.22 -18.44
CA PHE A 118 7.51 23.18 -18.01
C PHE A 118 6.92 21.77 -18.03
N GLY A 119 7.30 20.94 -19.01
CA GLY A 119 6.97 19.51 -19.04
C GLY A 119 7.45 18.78 -17.79
N TRP A 120 8.69 19.04 -17.35
CA TRP A 120 9.25 18.49 -16.10
C TRP A 120 8.47 18.96 -14.87
N PHE A 121 8.17 20.26 -14.76
CA PHE A 121 7.41 20.78 -13.63
C PHE A 121 6.00 20.23 -13.55
N ARG A 122 5.33 19.96 -14.68
CA ARG A 122 3.99 19.34 -14.69
C ARG A 122 3.97 17.92 -14.11
N ARG A 123 5.11 17.21 -14.14
CA ARG A 123 5.30 15.86 -13.58
C ARG A 123 5.81 15.87 -12.14
N ALA A 124 6.26 17.03 -11.64
CA ALA A 124 6.72 17.16 -10.27
C ALA A 124 5.54 17.16 -9.28
N LEU A 125 5.82 16.76 -8.03
CA LEU A 125 4.88 16.90 -6.94
C LEU A 125 4.75 18.40 -6.59
N MET A 126 3.61 19.00 -6.90
CA MET A 126 3.39 20.45 -6.76
C MET A 126 2.18 20.79 -5.90
N LYS A 127 2.18 22.01 -5.37
CA LYS A 127 0.99 22.60 -4.77
C LYS A 127 -0.01 22.97 -5.86
N PRO A 128 -1.32 22.71 -5.68
CA PRO A 128 -2.32 23.08 -6.68
C PRO A 128 -2.52 24.60 -6.81
N SER A 129 -2.18 25.37 -5.76
CA SER A 129 -2.19 26.84 -5.81
C SER A 129 -1.22 27.43 -4.77
N LEU A 130 -0.91 28.72 -4.89
CA LEU A 130 -0.07 29.45 -3.92
C LEU A 130 -0.64 29.37 -2.50
N LEU A 131 -1.97 29.36 -2.36
CA LEU A 131 -2.67 29.31 -1.09
C LEU A 131 -2.78 27.91 -0.47
N ALA A 132 -2.60 26.85 -1.27
CA ALA A 132 -2.65 25.49 -0.76
C ALA A 132 -1.59 25.28 0.33
N LYS A 133 -1.83 24.37 1.27
CA LYS A 133 -0.85 23.98 2.30
C LYS A 133 -0.42 22.52 2.18
N TYR A 134 -0.67 21.92 1.01
CA TYR A 134 -0.37 20.53 0.70
C TYR A 134 0.13 20.40 -0.73
N TYR A 135 0.83 19.31 -1.00
CA TYR A 135 1.19 18.90 -2.35
C TYR A 135 0.16 17.88 -2.87
N ASP A 136 -0.26 18.04 -4.13
CA ASP A 136 -1.25 17.16 -4.75
C ASP A 136 -0.55 16.12 -5.65
N ALA A 137 -0.70 14.85 -5.31
CA ALA A 137 -0.18 13.73 -6.09
C ALA A 137 -1.13 13.30 -7.22
N LYS A 138 -2.33 13.89 -7.34
CA LYS A 138 -3.35 13.59 -8.35
C LYS A 138 -3.72 12.10 -8.41
N GLN A 139 -3.87 11.49 -7.23
CA GLN A 139 -4.10 10.05 -7.04
C GLN A 139 -2.97 9.13 -7.56
N ASN A 140 -1.82 9.68 -7.97
CA ASN A 140 -0.66 8.86 -8.30
C ASN A 140 0.03 8.36 -7.04
N ARG A 141 0.64 7.18 -7.14
CA ARG A 141 1.45 6.61 -6.08
C ARG A 141 2.77 7.38 -5.93
N ILE A 142 3.14 7.70 -4.70
CA ILE A 142 4.49 8.15 -4.36
C ILE A 142 5.28 6.93 -3.86
N SER A 143 6.34 6.55 -4.59
CA SER A 143 7.17 5.39 -4.30
C SER A 143 8.54 5.79 -3.75
N ASN A 144 9.27 4.84 -3.18
CA ASN A 144 10.64 5.01 -2.68
C ASN A 144 10.82 6.09 -1.61
N LEU A 145 9.81 6.30 -0.76
CA LEU A 145 9.97 7.10 0.45
C LEU A 145 10.96 6.42 1.40
N ALA A 146 11.84 7.22 2.00
CA ALA A 146 12.66 6.79 3.13
C ALA A 146 11.78 6.44 4.36
N ASP A 147 12.36 5.74 5.33
CA ASP A 147 11.70 5.54 6.62
C ASP A 147 11.70 6.86 7.41
N PRO A 148 10.61 7.18 8.13
CA PRO A 148 10.47 8.44 8.85
C PRO A 148 11.47 8.51 10.02
N SER A 149 12.04 9.69 10.23
CA SER A 149 13.04 9.98 11.28
C SER A 149 12.61 11.09 12.24
N LEU A 150 11.77 12.02 11.75
CA LEU A 150 11.21 13.13 12.50
C LEU A 150 9.67 13.01 12.59
N GLU A 151 9.06 13.73 13.53
CA GLU A 151 7.62 13.64 13.82
C GLU A 151 6.70 14.04 12.65
N GLN A 152 7.19 14.84 11.70
CA GLN A 152 6.42 15.33 10.55
C GLN A 152 6.73 14.60 9.23
N ASP A 153 7.60 13.59 9.27
CA ASP A 153 7.97 12.83 8.09
C ASP A 153 6.80 11.98 7.58
N ALA A 154 6.74 11.81 6.26
CA ALA A 154 5.77 10.91 5.65
C ALA A 154 6.08 9.45 6.02
N VAL A 155 5.06 8.72 6.46
CA VAL A 155 5.18 7.30 6.84
C VAL A 155 4.95 6.41 5.63
N ASN A 156 5.87 5.49 5.35
CA ASN A 156 5.69 4.48 4.32
C ASN A 156 5.02 3.20 4.91
N ASN A 157 4.42 2.37 4.06
CA ASN A 157 3.69 1.16 4.50
C ASN A 157 4.59 0.17 5.26
N ARG A 158 5.89 0.08 4.92
CA ARG A 158 6.84 -0.82 5.59
C ARG A 158 7.06 -0.40 7.04
N SER A 159 7.42 0.86 7.27
CA SER A 159 7.64 1.42 8.61
C SER A 159 6.38 1.35 9.48
N MET A 160 5.19 1.62 8.92
CA MET A 160 3.93 1.47 9.64
C MET A 160 3.68 0.02 10.10
N ARG A 161 3.92 -0.97 9.22
CA ARG A 161 3.76 -2.39 9.58
C ARG A 161 4.71 -2.78 10.71
N ASN A 162 5.97 -2.39 10.62
CA ASN A 162 6.93 -2.65 11.69
C ASN A 162 6.52 -2.01 13.02
N TYR A 163 5.98 -0.79 12.99
CA TYR A 163 5.48 -0.12 14.19
C TYR A 163 4.28 -0.87 14.78
N VAL A 164 3.33 -1.30 13.95
CA VAL A 164 2.17 -2.10 14.38
C VAL A 164 2.60 -3.46 14.93
N ASP A 165 3.51 -4.16 14.25
CA ASP A 165 4.03 -5.45 14.68
C ASP A 165 4.74 -5.31 16.03
N ALA A 166 5.52 -4.24 16.24
CA ALA A 166 6.15 -3.94 17.52
C ALA A 166 5.13 -3.61 18.62
N ALA A 167 4.06 -2.88 18.30
CA ALA A 167 2.99 -2.58 19.25
C ALA A 167 2.22 -3.85 19.66
N ILE A 168 2.06 -4.82 18.75
CA ILE A 168 1.37 -6.09 19.01
C ILE A 168 2.29 -7.12 19.67
N ALA A 169 3.60 -7.06 19.40
CA ALA A 169 4.62 -7.91 20.03
C ALA A 169 4.74 -7.60 21.52
N GLY A 170 3.90 -8.26 22.32
CA GLY A 170 3.83 -8.11 23.78
C GLY A 170 2.40 -8.08 24.34
N VAL A 171 1.38 -7.95 23.48
CA VAL A 171 -0.02 -7.94 23.90
C VAL A 171 -0.70 -9.26 23.58
N VAL A 172 -0.71 -10.14 24.59
CA VAL A 172 -1.58 -11.31 24.62
C VAL A 172 -2.96 -10.84 25.08
N GLY A 173 -3.97 -10.76 24.19
CA GLY A 173 -5.37 -10.54 24.60
C GLY A 173 -6.15 -9.37 23.97
N GLY A 174 -5.73 -8.82 22.83
CA GLY A 174 -6.48 -7.80 22.10
C GLY A 174 -6.37 -6.38 22.67
N PHE A 175 -6.42 -5.37 21.79
CA PHE A 175 -6.33 -3.96 22.15
C PHE A 175 -7.71 -3.30 22.16
N GLY A 176 -8.05 -2.61 23.25
CA GLY A 176 -9.25 -1.78 23.31
C GLY A 176 -9.65 -1.34 24.72
N TRP A 177 -10.53 -0.34 24.78
CA TRP A 177 -11.11 0.22 26.01
C TRP A 177 -12.58 -0.15 26.12
N PHE A 178 -12.97 -0.73 27.26
CA PHE A 178 -14.36 -1.01 27.62
C PHE A 178 -14.91 0.11 28.52
N ILE A 179 -16.11 0.58 28.21
CA ILE A 179 -16.94 1.39 29.11
C ILE A 179 -18.35 0.80 29.15
N GLN A 180 -18.88 0.65 30.36
CA GLN A 180 -20.23 0.13 30.55
C GLN A 180 -21.27 1.20 30.20
N TYR A 181 -22.41 0.77 29.68
CA TYR A 181 -23.55 1.67 29.50
C TYR A 181 -24.08 2.17 30.85
N GLY A 182 -24.14 3.49 31.03
CA GLY A 182 -24.68 4.15 32.23
C GLY A 182 -23.85 5.35 32.67
N SER A 183 -24.51 6.32 33.30
CA SER A 183 -23.83 7.49 33.88
C SER A 183 -22.92 7.08 35.04
N GLY A 184 -21.69 7.58 35.06
CA GLY A 184 -20.69 7.27 36.09
C GLY A 184 -19.85 6.01 35.84
N ALA A 185 -19.98 5.36 34.68
CA ALA A 185 -19.12 4.25 34.30
C ALA A 185 -17.66 4.69 34.08
N VAL A 186 -16.71 3.87 34.54
CA VAL A 186 -15.26 4.13 34.45
C VAL A 186 -14.65 3.28 33.34
N TYR A 187 -13.73 3.85 32.57
CA TYR A 187 -12.99 3.14 31.53
C TYR A 187 -12.08 2.06 32.13
N ARG A 188 -12.02 0.90 31.48
CA ARG A 188 -11.02 -0.16 31.73
C ARG A 188 -10.62 -0.83 30.42
N THR A 189 -9.58 -1.67 30.41
CA THR A 189 -9.19 -2.37 29.18
C THR A 189 -10.16 -3.51 28.85
N PHE A 190 -10.26 -3.88 27.56
CA PHE A 190 -11.00 -5.07 27.13
C PHE A 190 -10.51 -6.33 27.84
N GLN A 191 -9.20 -6.47 27.99
CA GLN A 191 -8.59 -7.60 28.67
C GLN A 191 -8.99 -7.67 30.15
N ASP A 192 -8.97 -6.53 30.86
CA ASP A 192 -9.46 -6.51 32.24
C ASP A 192 -10.92 -6.95 32.29
N LYS A 193 -11.77 -6.42 31.40
CA LYS A 193 -13.19 -6.75 31.40
C LYS A 193 -13.45 -8.23 31.13
N MET A 194 -12.73 -8.83 30.18
CA MET A 194 -12.87 -10.26 29.85
C MET A 194 -12.38 -11.18 30.96
N ARG A 195 -11.51 -10.70 31.86
CA ARG A 195 -11.04 -11.44 33.05
C ARG A 195 -12.01 -11.41 34.24
N ASP A 196 -13.14 -10.68 34.15
CA ASP A 196 -14.16 -10.67 35.21
C ASP A 196 -14.81 -12.07 35.39
N ALA A 197 -14.86 -12.87 34.33
CA ALA A 197 -15.41 -14.22 34.31
C ALA A 197 -14.30 -15.26 34.10
N ILE A 198 -14.30 -16.34 34.90
CA ILE A 198 -13.39 -17.48 34.74
C ILE A 198 -14.23 -18.74 34.54
N SER A 199 -13.93 -19.50 33.50
CA SER A 199 -14.54 -20.78 33.18
C SER A 199 -13.49 -21.88 32.91
N PRO A 200 -13.84 -23.17 33.05
CA PRO A 200 -12.96 -24.27 32.65
C PRO A 200 -12.50 -24.20 31.19
N LYS A 201 -13.30 -23.62 30.29
CA LYS A 201 -12.97 -23.48 28.86
C LYS A 201 -11.79 -22.56 28.61
N ASP A 202 -11.57 -21.58 29.49
CA ASP A 202 -10.41 -20.67 29.39
C ASP A 202 -9.07 -21.41 29.62
N PHE A 203 -9.14 -22.61 30.20
CA PHE A 203 -8.00 -23.50 30.45
C PHE A 203 -8.00 -24.75 29.57
N GLY A 204 -8.85 -24.78 28.53
CA GLY A 204 -8.90 -25.86 27.55
C GLY A 204 -9.78 -27.04 27.91
N ALA A 205 -10.69 -26.92 28.89
CA ALA A 205 -11.67 -27.97 29.14
C ALA A 205 -12.67 -28.10 27.98
N VAL A 206 -12.99 -29.33 27.59
CA VAL A 206 -13.94 -29.65 26.52
C VAL A 206 -15.37 -29.57 27.07
N GLY A 207 -15.64 -30.19 28.22
CA GLY A 207 -16.95 -30.16 28.88
C GLY A 207 -18.04 -30.99 28.19
N ASP A 208 -17.65 -32.07 27.51
CA ASP A 208 -18.55 -32.99 26.82
C ASP A 208 -18.91 -34.26 27.62
N GLY A 209 -18.31 -34.45 28.80
CA GLY A 209 -18.49 -35.62 29.66
C GLY A 209 -17.78 -36.89 29.15
N ILE A 210 -16.97 -36.78 28.10
CA ILE A 210 -16.25 -37.90 27.48
C ILE A 210 -14.74 -37.69 27.60
N ASN A 211 -14.27 -36.51 27.22
CA ASN A 211 -12.86 -36.13 27.29
C ASN A 211 -12.46 -35.83 28.73
N ASP A 212 -11.26 -36.29 29.13
CA ASP A 212 -10.75 -36.05 30.48
C ASP A 212 -10.29 -34.60 30.63
N ASP A 213 -11.06 -33.83 31.39
CA ASP A 213 -10.85 -32.41 31.65
C ASP A 213 -10.04 -32.15 32.93
N SER A 214 -9.52 -33.20 33.59
CA SER A 214 -8.86 -33.09 34.91
C SER A 214 -7.77 -32.02 34.99
N THR A 215 -6.92 -31.94 33.96
CA THR A 215 -5.81 -30.98 33.90
C THR A 215 -6.32 -29.55 33.78
N ALA A 216 -7.31 -29.31 32.91
CA ALA A 216 -7.90 -28.00 32.70
C ALA A 216 -8.67 -27.53 33.94
N ILE A 217 -9.41 -28.44 34.59
CA ILE A 217 -10.13 -28.16 35.84
C ILE A 217 -9.15 -27.81 36.98
N SER A 218 -8.05 -28.55 37.10
CA SER A 218 -7.02 -28.26 38.11
C SER A 218 -6.36 -26.90 37.84
N ALA A 219 -5.98 -26.61 36.59
CA ALA A 219 -5.42 -25.32 36.21
C ALA A 219 -6.38 -24.15 36.47
N CYS A 220 -7.68 -24.35 36.21
CA CYS A 220 -8.72 -23.36 36.48
C CYS A 220 -8.87 -23.07 37.98
N LEU A 221 -8.79 -24.10 38.82
CA LEU A 221 -8.84 -23.97 40.28
C LEU A 221 -7.62 -23.25 40.86
N GLU A 222 -6.42 -23.49 40.32
CA GLU A 222 -5.19 -22.82 40.75
C GLU A 222 -5.15 -21.35 40.30
N ALA A 223 -5.66 -21.05 39.11
CA ALA A 223 -5.68 -19.69 38.57
C ALA A 223 -6.75 -18.79 39.22
N SER A 224 -7.79 -19.38 39.81
CA SER A 224 -8.88 -18.64 40.46
C SER A 224 -8.64 -18.53 41.97
N SER A 225 -8.98 -17.38 42.56
CA SER A 225 -8.89 -17.21 44.01
C SER A 225 -9.86 -18.16 44.74
N PRO A 226 -9.55 -18.64 45.96
CA PRO A 226 -10.39 -19.62 46.67
C PRO A 226 -11.85 -19.20 46.88
N GLY A 227 -12.13 -17.88 47.00
CA GLY A 227 -13.48 -17.35 47.17
C GLY A 227 -14.26 -17.12 45.87
N TYR A 228 -13.65 -17.34 44.70
CA TYR A 228 -14.30 -17.16 43.40
C TYR A 228 -15.13 -18.39 43.02
N LYS A 229 -16.38 -18.16 42.61
CA LYS A 229 -17.28 -19.21 42.08
C LYS A 229 -17.11 -19.33 40.57
N ILE A 230 -16.44 -20.38 40.13
CA ILE A 230 -16.14 -20.67 38.72
C ILE A 230 -17.41 -21.12 38.01
N ASP A 231 -17.73 -20.51 36.87
CA ASP A 231 -18.92 -20.88 36.08
C ASP A 231 -18.59 -22.04 35.12
N GLY A 232 -19.28 -23.17 35.29
CA GLY A 232 -19.16 -24.34 34.43
C GLY A 232 -19.94 -24.23 33.12
N LEU A 233 -20.69 -23.15 32.90
CA LEU A 233 -21.45 -22.89 31.67
C LEU A 233 -22.51 -23.96 31.33
N GLY A 234 -22.98 -24.71 32.33
CA GLY A 234 -23.95 -25.79 32.18
C GLY A 234 -23.36 -27.06 31.57
N LEU A 235 -22.04 -27.19 31.54
CA LEU A 235 -21.35 -28.30 30.89
C LEU A 235 -21.05 -29.45 31.85
N THR A 236 -20.72 -30.62 31.27
CA THR A 236 -20.33 -31.81 32.02
C THR A 236 -18.86 -32.12 31.80
N PHE A 237 -18.07 -32.15 32.85
CA PHE A 237 -16.62 -32.37 32.79
C PHE A 237 -16.31 -33.77 33.30
N LYS A 238 -15.69 -34.62 32.46
CA LYS A 238 -15.18 -35.91 32.95
C LYS A 238 -13.86 -35.67 33.66
N VAL A 239 -13.72 -36.24 34.85
CA VAL A 239 -12.52 -36.07 35.68
C VAL A 239 -12.05 -37.40 36.25
N SER A 240 -10.74 -37.54 36.38
CA SER A 240 -10.04 -38.69 36.97
C SER A 240 -10.01 -38.64 38.49
N THR A 241 -10.13 -37.44 39.07
CA THR A 241 -10.28 -37.20 40.51
C THR A 241 -11.34 -36.13 40.71
N LEU A 242 -12.15 -36.27 41.76
CA LEU A 242 -13.20 -35.29 42.03
C LEU A 242 -12.56 -33.98 42.54
N PRO A 243 -12.73 -32.85 41.83
CA PRO A 243 -12.21 -31.55 42.28
C PRO A 243 -13.03 -31.01 43.45
N ASP A 244 -12.62 -29.86 43.99
CA ASP A 244 -13.45 -29.12 44.96
C ASP A 244 -14.69 -28.53 44.27
N VAL A 245 -15.75 -29.34 44.20
CA VAL A 245 -17.04 -29.00 43.56
C VAL A 245 -17.67 -27.75 44.18
N SER A 246 -17.35 -27.41 45.44
CA SER A 246 -17.90 -26.24 46.12
C SER A 246 -17.47 -24.91 45.50
N ARG A 247 -16.35 -24.91 44.77
CA ARG A 247 -15.81 -23.74 44.05
C ARG A 247 -16.45 -23.51 42.68
N PHE A 248 -17.33 -24.40 42.23
CA PHE A 248 -18.03 -24.28 40.96
C PHE A 248 -19.51 -23.88 41.14
N LYS A 249 -20.07 -23.29 40.10
CA LYS A 249 -21.51 -23.13 39.88
C LYS A 249 -21.85 -23.55 38.45
N ASN A 250 -23.09 -23.96 38.21
CA ASN A 250 -23.57 -24.35 36.89
C ASN A 250 -22.64 -25.35 36.17
N ALA A 251 -22.10 -26.33 36.91
CA ALA A 251 -21.18 -27.35 36.43
C ALA A 251 -21.62 -28.75 36.88
N ARG A 252 -21.37 -29.77 36.04
CA ARG A 252 -21.51 -31.17 36.43
C ARG A 252 -20.21 -31.93 36.19
N PHE A 253 -19.83 -32.79 37.11
CA PHE A 253 -18.63 -33.62 37.01
C PHE A 253 -19.02 -35.09 36.85
N LEU A 254 -18.46 -35.77 35.87
CA LEU A 254 -18.55 -37.21 35.71
C LEU A 254 -17.28 -37.83 36.28
N PHE A 255 -17.40 -38.61 37.34
CA PHE A 255 -16.27 -39.27 38.01
C PHE A 255 -16.58 -40.74 38.29
N GLU A 256 -15.64 -41.61 37.92
CA GLU A 256 -15.72 -43.05 38.15
C GLU A 256 -14.91 -43.43 39.40
N ARG A 257 -15.54 -43.36 40.58
CA ARG A 257 -14.89 -43.80 41.83
C ARG A 257 -14.57 -45.29 41.82
N ILE A 258 -15.43 -46.09 41.19
CA ILE A 258 -15.24 -47.50 40.90
C ILE A 258 -15.22 -47.63 39.37
N PRO A 259 -14.18 -48.25 38.77
CA PRO A 259 -14.10 -48.39 37.32
C PRO A 259 -15.37 -49.01 36.71
N GLY A 260 -15.94 -48.36 35.69
CA GLY A 260 -17.17 -48.82 35.03
C GLY A 260 -18.47 -48.42 35.72
N GLN A 261 -18.43 -47.63 36.80
CA GLN A 261 -19.60 -47.07 37.48
C GLN A 261 -19.52 -45.53 37.53
N PRO A 262 -19.84 -44.83 36.43
CA PRO A 262 -19.79 -43.37 36.39
C PRO A 262 -20.90 -42.77 37.24
N LEU A 263 -20.53 -41.85 38.13
CA LEU A 263 -21.46 -41.05 38.91
C LEU A 263 -21.33 -39.58 38.53
N PHE A 264 -22.45 -38.88 38.61
CA PHE A 264 -22.52 -37.44 38.38
C PHE A 264 -22.51 -36.69 39.70
N TYR A 265 -21.72 -35.61 39.75
CA TYR A 265 -21.61 -34.70 40.87
C TYR A 265 -21.93 -33.29 40.37
N ALA A 266 -23.05 -32.74 40.82
CA ALA A 266 -23.52 -31.42 40.41
C ALA A 266 -22.97 -30.35 41.39
N SER A 267 -22.56 -29.21 40.84
CA SER A 267 -22.29 -28.02 41.63
C SER A 267 -23.59 -27.27 41.98
N GLU A 268 -23.46 -26.19 42.76
CA GLU A 268 -24.52 -25.20 42.94
C GLU A 268 -25.05 -24.71 41.58
N ASP A 269 -26.35 -24.38 41.49
CA ASP A 269 -27.04 -23.86 40.30
C ASP A 269 -27.03 -24.76 39.05
N PHE A 270 -26.54 -25.99 39.12
CA PHE A 270 -26.66 -26.95 38.03
C PHE A 270 -28.01 -27.68 38.11
N ILE A 271 -28.84 -27.53 37.08
CA ILE A 271 -30.19 -28.14 36.97
C ILE A 271 -30.12 -29.43 36.14
#